data_AF-A0A127PDU7-F1
#
_entry.id   AF-A0A127PDU7-F1
#
_cell.length_a   1.000
_cell.length_b   1.000
_cell.length_c   1.000
_cell.angle_alpha   90.00
_cell.angle_beta   90.00
_cell.angle_gamma   90.00
#
_symmetry.space_group_name_H-M   'P 1'
#
loop_
_entity.id
_entity.type
_entity.pdbx_description
1 polymer ?
#
loop_
_entity_poly.entity_id
_entity_poly.type
_entity_poly.pdbx_seq_one_letter_code
_entity_poly.pdbx_strand_id
1 'polypeptide(L)'
;MEWNIDWSQAPQGARWWVMDGDGRAHWFGEPDVVMQTSFWFTDPIPAPTFGYVGDWRASMVEKPVQNWGGMLSHQGNASENFLGA
;
A
#
# COMPACT_ATOMS: atom_id res chain seq x y z
N MET A 1 -15.08 -12.62 -7.56
CA MET A 1 -15.15 -11.93 -6.26
C MET A 1 -14.33 -10.68 -6.40
N GLU A 2 -14.94 -9.52 -6.14
CA GLU A 2 -14.25 -8.23 -6.11
C GLU A 2 -13.69 -8.06 -4.69
N TRP A 3 -12.38 -7.90 -4.57
CA TRP A 3 -11.71 -7.67 -3.29
C TRP A 3 -11.52 -6.16 -3.12
N ASN A 4 -11.77 -5.65 -1.92
CA ASN A 4 -11.63 -4.23 -1.62
C ASN A 4 -10.97 -4.05 -0.26
N ILE A 5 -9.98 -3.17 -0.20
CA ILE A 5 -9.21 -2.88 1.00
C ILE A 5 -10.01 -1.92 1.88
N ASP A 6 -10.37 -2.36 3.09
CA ASP A 6 -11.04 -1.50 4.07
C ASP A 6 -10.01 -0.62 4.80
N TRP A 7 -9.76 0.56 4.23
CA TRP A 7 -8.82 1.55 4.77
C TRP A 7 -9.23 2.13 6.12
N SER A 8 -10.45 1.88 6.62
CA SER A 8 -10.85 2.27 7.98
C SER A 8 -10.13 1.44 9.06
N GLN A 9 -9.61 0.26 8.69
CA GLN A 9 -8.84 -0.61 9.59
C GLN A 9 -7.33 -0.32 9.57
N ALA A 10 -6.90 0.58 8.68
CA ALA A 10 -5.50 0.94 8.56
C ALA A 10 -5.07 1.85 9.73
N PRO A 11 -3.90 1.61 10.34
CA PRO A 11 -3.40 2.48 11.40
C PRO A 11 -3.13 3.90 10.88
N GLN A 12 -3.04 4.86 11.80
CA GLN A 12 -2.70 6.23 11.43
C GLN A 12 -1.33 6.26 10.74
N GLY A 13 -1.26 6.95 9.60
CA GLY A 13 -0.04 7.05 8.80
C GLY A 13 0.15 5.94 7.77
N ALA A 14 -0.69 4.88 7.76
CA ALA A 14 -0.64 3.85 6.72
C ALA A 14 -0.93 4.45 5.34
N ARG A 15 -0.02 4.17 4.40
CA ARG A 15 -0.07 4.62 3.00
C ARG A 15 -0.23 3.47 2.03
N TRP A 16 0.28 2.29 2.34
CA TRP A 16 0.21 1.12 1.47
C TRP A 16 -0.32 -0.11 2.20
N TRP A 17 -1.01 -0.96 1.46
CA TRP A 17 -1.35 -2.33 1.82
C TRP A 17 -0.61 -3.28 0.87
N VAL A 18 0.04 -4.31 1.38
CA VAL A 18 0.84 -5.26 0.59
C VAL A 18 0.70 -6.67 1.15
N MET A 19 0.65 -7.67 0.27
CA MET A 19 0.75 -9.09 0.62
C MET A 19 2.16 -9.64 0.33
N ASP A 20 2.70 -10.43 1.26
CA ASP A 20 3.97 -11.12 1.09
C ASP A 20 3.82 -12.51 0.44
N GLY A 21 4.95 -13.17 0.16
CA GLY A 21 4.98 -14.50 -0.45
C GLY A 21 4.38 -15.61 0.41
N ASP A 22 4.18 -15.37 1.71
CA ASP A 22 3.53 -16.30 2.63
C ASP A 22 2.01 -16.08 2.70
N GLY A 23 1.47 -15.13 1.92
CA GLY A 23 0.05 -14.79 1.89
C GLY A 23 -0.40 -13.93 3.07
N ARG A 24 0.53 -13.32 3.82
CA ARG A 24 0.21 -12.39 4.91
C ARG A 24 0.16 -10.98 4.37
N ALA A 25 -0.82 -10.21 4.84
CA ALA A 25 -0.98 -8.83 4.46
C ALA A 25 -0.46 -7.89 5.53
N HIS A 26 0.05 -6.74 5.11
CA HIS A 26 0.66 -5.74 5.98
C HIS A 26 0.33 -4.31 5.52
N TRP A 27 0.22 -3.40 6.49
CA TRP A 27 0.21 -1.96 6.27
C TRP A 27 1.63 -1.39 6.35
N PHE A 28 1.95 -0.46 5.47
CA PHE A 28 3.18 0.32 5.49
C PHE A 28 2.84 1.81 5.51
N GLY A 29 3.48 2.59 6.38
CA GLY A 29 3.31 4.05 6.44
C GLY A 29 4.21 4.79 5.45
N GLU A 30 4.16 6.12 5.38
CA GLU A 30 5.14 6.92 4.61
C GLU A 30 6.50 7.01 5.31
N PRO A 31 7.59 7.28 4.56
CA PRO A 31 8.84 7.72 5.16
C PRO A 31 8.72 8.97 5.99
N ASP A 32 9.09 8.86 7.26
CA ASP A 32 9.61 10.01 7.98
C ASP A 32 11.03 10.27 7.47
N VAL A 33 11.16 11.22 6.54
CA VAL A 33 12.46 11.64 5.98
C VAL A 33 13.19 12.45 7.03
N VAL A 34 13.70 11.79 8.07
CA VAL A 34 14.81 12.33 8.86
C VAL A 34 16.01 12.42 7.92
N MET A 35 16.61 13.61 7.80
CA MET A 35 17.64 13.99 6.82
C MET A 35 18.94 13.14 6.80
N GLN A 36 18.98 11.99 7.49
CA GLN A 36 20.19 11.18 7.72
C GLN A 36 20.12 9.72 7.28
N THR A 37 19.01 9.20 6.74
CA THR A 37 18.96 7.80 6.27
C THR A 37 18.50 7.69 4.82
N SER A 38 19.39 7.18 3.97
CA SER A 38 19.16 6.86 2.55
C SER A 38 18.45 5.53 2.32
N PHE A 39 18.05 4.82 3.39
CA PHE A 39 17.28 3.59 3.33
C PHE A 39 15.96 3.78 4.07
N TRP A 40 14.91 3.18 3.51
CA TRP A 40 13.56 3.29 4.04
C TRP A 40 13.08 1.93 4.55
N PHE A 41 12.77 1.84 5.84
CA PHE A 41 12.18 0.66 6.46
C PHE A 41 11.15 1.10 7.49
N THR A 42 9.91 0.65 7.34
CA THR A 42 8.88 0.73 8.38
C THR A 42 8.53 -0.70 8.77
N ASP A 43 8.42 -0.95 10.08
CA ASP A 43 8.02 -2.26 10.56
C ASP A 43 6.65 -2.63 9.95
N PRO A 44 6.52 -3.79 9.30
CA PRO A 44 5.26 -4.21 8.71
C PRO A 44 4.20 -4.36 9.81
N ILE A 45 3.09 -3.63 9.67
CA ILE A 45 1.97 -3.74 10.62
C ILE A 45 0.99 -4.77 10.06
N PRO A 46 0.64 -5.85 10.78
CA PRO A 46 -0.26 -6.86 10.27
C PRO A 46 -1.61 -6.29 9.80
N ALA A 47 -2.07 -6.76 8.64
CA ALA A 47 -3.35 -6.38 8.04
C ALA A 47 -4.19 -7.63 7.70
N PRO A 48 -5.52 -7.50 7.61
CA PRO A 48 -6.36 -8.52 6.99
C PRO A 48 -6.01 -8.69 5.51
N THR A 49 -6.22 -9.90 4.98
CA THR A 49 -5.98 -10.19 3.56
C THR A 49 -7.07 -9.63 2.64
N PHE A 50 -8.22 -9.23 3.20
CA PHE A 50 -9.41 -8.76 2.47
C PHE A 50 -9.89 -9.70 1.35
N GLY A 51 -9.52 -10.99 1.44
CA GLY A 51 -9.84 -11.99 0.42
C GLY A 51 -9.07 -11.80 -0.89
N TYR A 52 -7.93 -11.08 -0.90
CA TYR A 52 -7.05 -11.00 -2.06
C TYR A 52 -6.52 -12.39 -2.42
N VAL A 53 -6.66 -12.76 -3.70
CA VAL A 53 -6.26 -14.06 -4.27
C VAL A 53 -5.34 -13.91 -5.50
N GLY A 54 -4.81 -12.72 -5.74
CA GLY A 54 -3.91 -12.44 -6.86
C GLY A 54 -2.44 -12.76 -6.57
N ASP A 55 -1.55 -12.46 -7.53
CA ASP A 55 -0.10 -12.55 -7.29
C ASP A 55 0.29 -11.54 -6.21
N TRP A 56 1.00 -12.01 -5.17
CA TRP A 56 1.48 -11.17 -4.08
C TRP A 56 2.39 -10.05 -4.60
N ARG A 57 3.13 -10.28 -5.70
CA ARG A 57 3.98 -9.26 -6.33
C ARG A 57 3.22 -8.07 -6.89
N ALA A 58 1.94 -8.26 -7.21
CA ALA A 58 1.04 -7.23 -7.74
C ALA A 58 0.07 -6.68 -6.68
N SER A 59 0.23 -7.09 -5.41
CA SER A 59 -0.72 -6.80 -4.34
C SER A 59 -0.62 -5.38 -3.76
N MET A 60 0.43 -4.61 -4.09
CA MET A 60 0.65 -3.30 -3.50
C MET A 60 -0.44 -2.31 -3.92
N VAL A 61 -1.28 -1.91 -2.95
CA VAL A 61 -2.34 -0.92 -3.14
C VAL A 61 -2.04 0.29 -2.28
N GLU A 62 -2.00 1.46 -2.92
CA GLU A 62 -1.85 2.75 -2.25
C GLU A 62 -3.18 3.28 -1.73
N LYS A 63 -3.16 3.91 -0.55
CA LYS A 63 -4.34 4.54 0.06
C LYS A 63 -4.88 5.63 -0.85
N PRO A 64 -6.17 5.59 -1.23
CA PRO A 64 -6.78 6.66 -2.00
C PRO A 64 -6.57 8.00 -1.31
N VAL A 65 -6.03 8.97 -2.04
CA VAL A 65 -6.02 10.36 -1.58
C VAL A 65 -7.48 10.82 -1.62
N GLN A 66 -8.01 11.25 -0.47
CA GLN A 66 -9.35 11.83 -0.41
C GLN A 66 -9.31 13.18 -1.14
N ASN A 67 -9.46 13.15 -2.47
CA ASN A 67 -9.63 14.35 -3.27
C ASN A 67 -11.03 14.91 -2.99
N TRP A 68 -11.09 16.01 -2.26
CA TRP A 68 -12.30 16.82 -2.18
C TRP A 68 -12.50 17.54 -3.52
N GLY A 69 -13.17 16.88 -4.45
CA GLY A 69 -13.50 17.41 -5.78
C GLY A 69 -13.18 16.39 -6.87
N GLY A 70 -14.23 15.80 -7.46
CA GLY A 70 -14.13 14.63 -8.32
C GLY A 70 -13.23 14.84 -9.54
N MET A 71 -12.28 13.92 -9.74
CA MET A 71 -11.84 13.42 -11.05
C MET A 71 -10.81 12.29 -10.86
N LEU A 72 -11.06 11.19 -11.58
CA LEU A 72 -10.18 10.03 -11.85
C LEU A 72 -10.05 8.96 -10.76
N SER A 73 -11.05 8.07 -10.73
CA SER A 73 -10.89 6.68 -10.32
C SER A 73 -10.17 5.88 -11.42
N HIS A 74 -8.85 5.81 -11.38
CA HIS A 74 -8.13 4.69 -11.97
C HIS A 74 -7.09 4.23 -10.96
N GLN A 75 -7.34 3.06 -10.36
CA GLN A 75 -6.32 2.28 -9.65
C GLN A 75 -5.17 2.03 -10.63
N GLY A 76 -4.13 2.87 -10.56
CA GLY A 76 -2.86 2.63 -11.23
C GLY A 76 -2.04 1.69 -10.37
N ASN A 77 -1.64 0.55 -10.92
CA ASN A 77 -0.71 -0.36 -10.28
C ASN A 77 0.65 0.34 -10.14
N ALA A 78 1.22 0.35 -8.93
CA ALA A 78 2.46 1.03 -8.60
C ALA A 78 3.74 0.37 -9.20
N SER A 79 3.61 -0.45 -10.24
CA SER A 79 4.72 -1.15 -10.89
C SER A 79 5.55 -0.30 -11.86
N GLU A 80 5.21 0.97 -12.09
CA GLU A 80 5.89 1.79 -13.11
C GLU A 80 6.92 2.81 -12.58
N ASN A 81 7.10 2.96 -11.26
CA ASN A 81 7.97 4.03 -10.71
C ASN A 81 9.28 3.57 -10.03
N PHE A 82 9.69 2.30 -10.17
CA PHE A 82 10.89 1.78 -9.50
C PHE A 82 12.03 1.33 -10.43
N LEU A 83 12.12 1.84 -11.67
CA LEU A 83 13.31 1.71 -12.51
C LEU A 83 13.50 2.97 -13.37
N GLY A 84 14.23 3.96 -12.85
CA GLY A 84 14.53 5.18 -13.59
C GLY A 84 15.37 6.19 -12.81
N ALA A 85 16.62 5.84 -12.50
CA ALA A 85 17.79 6.73 -12.44
C ALA A 85 19.06 5.89 -12.23
#